data_AF-A0A1Y1KFC5-F1
#
_entry.id   AF-A0A1Y1KFC5-F1
#
_cell.length_a   1.000
_cell.length_b   1.000
_cell.length_c   1.000
_cell.angle_alpha   90.00
_cell.angle_beta   90.00
_cell.angle_gamma   90.00
#
_symmetry.space_group_name_H-M   'P 1'
#
loop_
_entity.id
_entity.type
_entity.pdbx_description
1 polymer ?
#
loop_
_entity_poly.entity_id
_entity_poly.type
_entity_poly.pdbx_seq_one_letter_code
_entity_poly.pdbx_strand_id
1 'polypeptide(L)'
;MLTILGKVVYENLDITFDSCTYWSDSTIVLGWLKTSPSLLKTFVCNRVAEIQEIAPNIKWKHISTKTNPADLLSRGVTPNELLESNLWWHGPSWLSEDSTVWPISNESTPSLPEFKVVTKTHISTCSSSFDFDKYSDLSKMERIVAYCLRFKNNSLKPREEGLTGPLRAAEIKGAFFWFNKNCPKCVIH
;
A
#
# COMPACT_ATOMS: atom_id res chain seq x y z
N MET A 1 -2.17 -18.72 3.79
CA MET A 1 -2.45 -20.18 3.74
C MET A 1 -1.22 -20.98 4.13
N LEU A 2 -0.10 -20.91 3.39
CA LEU A 2 1.15 -21.61 3.77
C LEU A 2 1.65 -21.23 5.18
N THR A 3 1.64 -19.95 5.52
CA THR A 3 2.11 -19.45 6.81
C THR A 3 1.24 -19.85 7.98
N ILE A 4 -0.08 -19.88 7.79
CA ILE A 4 -1.05 -20.34 8.81
C ILE A 4 -0.85 -21.83 9.05
N LEU A 5 -0.77 -22.63 7.98
CA LEU A 5 -0.55 -24.07 8.09
C LEU A 5 0.78 -24.36 8.81
N GLY A 6 1.87 -23.70 8.39
CA GLY A 6 3.17 -23.88 9.01
C GLY A 6 3.19 -23.48 10.49
N LYS A 7 2.49 -22.39 10.87
CA LYS A 7 2.31 -22.01 12.29
C LYS A 7 1.58 -23.09 13.07
N VAL A 8 0.45 -23.59 12.57
CA VAL A 8 -0.33 -24.64 13.24
C VAL A 8 0.51 -25.91 13.40
N VAL A 9 1.24 -26.32 12.37
CA VAL A 9 2.11 -27.50 12.43
C VAL A 9 3.23 -27.30 13.46
N TYR A 10 3.87 -26.13 13.47
CA TYR A 10 4.93 -25.82 14.43
C TYR A 10 4.43 -25.81 15.88
N GLU A 11 3.23 -25.27 16.13
CA GLU A 11 2.65 -25.17 17.47
C GLU A 11 2.07 -26.48 18.00
N ASN A 12 1.70 -27.42 17.12
CA ASN A 12 0.99 -28.65 17.51
C ASN A 12 1.83 -29.93 17.39
N LEU A 13 3.04 -29.85 16.83
CA LEU A 13 3.97 -30.99 16.82
C LEU A 13 4.91 -30.90 18.01
N ASP A 14 4.98 -31.99 18.78
CA ASP A 14 5.87 -32.13 19.93
C ASP A 14 7.29 -32.52 19.47
N ILE A 15 7.85 -31.69 18.58
CA ILE A 15 9.16 -31.86 17.95
C ILE A 15 9.86 -30.51 17.94
N THR A 16 11.14 -30.48 18.31
CA THR A 16 11.96 -29.28 18.23
C THR A 16 12.48 -29.09 16.80
N PHE A 17 12.17 -27.94 16.19
CA PHE A 17 12.71 -27.58 14.88
C PHE A 17 13.94 -26.69 15.03
N ASP A 18 15.08 -27.13 14.49
CA ASP A 18 16.32 -26.32 14.47
C ASP A 18 16.19 -25.09 13.56
N SER A 19 15.43 -25.23 12.46
CA SER A 19 15.17 -24.14 11.53
C SER A 19 13.90 -24.37 10.73
N CYS A 20 13.33 -23.29 10.18
CA CYS A 20 12.16 -23.34 9.31
C CYS A 20 12.42 -22.50 8.04
N THR A 21 12.11 -23.07 6.88
CA THR A 21 12.24 -22.42 5.57
C THR A 21 10.97 -22.66 4.78
N TYR A 22 10.39 -21.59 4.21
CA TYR A 22 9.21 -21.67 3.36
C TYR A 22 9.60 -21.53 1.89
N TRP A 23 8.93 -22.29 1.04
CA TRP A 23 9.19 -22.35 -0.39
C TRP A 23 7.97 -21.88 -1.17
N SER A 24 8.20 -21.06 -2.19
CA SER A 24 7.18 -20.64 -3.15
C SER A 24 7.76 -20.65 -4.56
N ASP A 25 6.95 -21.04 -5.53
CA ASP A 25 7.29 -20.97 -6.95
C ASP A 25 6.87 -19.65 -7.62
N SER A 26 6.19 -18.77 -6.88
CA SER A 26 5.82 -17.45 -7.39
C SER A 26 6.87 -16.41 -7.04
N THR A 27 7.72 -16.08 -8.01
CA THR A 27 8.71 -14.99 -7.88
C THR A 27 8.06 -13.63 -7.60
N ILE A 28 6.85 -13.40 -8.10
CA ILE A 28 6.06 -12.20 -7.80
C ILE A 28 5.68 -12.15 -6.32
N VAL A 29 5.16 -13.25 -5.76
CA VAL A 29 4.82 -13.31 -4.33
C VAL A 29 6.06 -13.14 -3.47
N LEU A 30 7.17 -13.80 -3.82
CA LEU A 30 8.45 -13.63 -3.11
C LEU A 30 8.94 -12.18 -3.15
N GLY A 31 8.76 -11.48 -4.27
CA GLY A 31 9.09 -10.05 -4.37
C GLY A 31 8.18 -9.17 -3.51
N TRP A 32 6.87 -9.45 -3.47
CA TRP A 32 5.95 -8.75 -2.58
C TRP A 32 6.28 -8.96 -1.10
N LEU A 33 6.68 -10.17 -0.70
CA LEU A 33 7.07 -10.49 0.68
C LEU A 33 8.35 -9.76 1.13
N LYS A 34 9.21 -9.36 0.18
CA LYS A 34 10.39 -8.53 0.44
C LYS A 34 10.09 -7.02 0.42
N THR A 35 8.87 -6.62 0.07
CA THR A 35 8.46 -5.23 -0.05
C THR A 35 7.70 -4.77 1.19
N SER A 36 7.79 -3.48 1.55
CA SER A 36 6.93 -2.91 2.58
C SER A 36 5.46 -2.99 2.15
N PRO A 37 4.54 -3.56 2.96
CA PRO A 37 3.12 -3.68 2.60
C PRO A 37 2.48 -2.35 2.20
N SER A 38 2.91 -1.25 2.82
CA SER A 38 2.37 0.10 2.59
C SER A 38 2.47 0.56 1.13
N LEU A 39 3.42 0.02 0.37
CA LEU A 39 3.68 0.33 -1.04
C LEU A 39 2.77 -0.47 -2.00
N LEU A 40 2.09 -1.51 -1.52
CA LEU A 40 1.30 -2.44 -2.34
C LEU A 40 -0.19 -2.08 -2.29
N LYS A 41 -0.95 -2.33 -3.36
CA LYS A 41 -2.41 -2.13 -3.36
C LYS A 41 -3.08 -2.95 -2.26
N THR A 42 -4.22 -2.47 -1.77
CA THR A 42 -4.88 -2.94 -0.53
C THR A 42 -4.98 -4.46 -0.40
N PHE A 43 -5.40 -5.17 -1.47
CA PHE A 43 -5.54 -6.62 -1.42
C PHE A 43 -4.21 -7.34 -1.15
N VAL A 44 -3.15 -6.96 -1.87
CA VAL A 44 -1.81 -7.55 -1.71
C VAL A 44 -1.20 -7.10 -0.39
N CYS A 45 -1.31 -5.81 -0.05
CA CYS A 45 -0.85 -5.23 1.21
C CYS A 45 -1.35 -6.03 2.41
N ASN A 46 -2.66 -6.27 2.51
CA ASN A 46 -3.23 -6.95 3.67
C ASN A 46 -2.69 -8.38 3.82
N ARG A 47 -2.54 -9.13 2.72
CA ARG A 47 -2.01 -10.50 2.77
C ARG A 47 -0.53 -10.54 3.09
N VAL A 48 0.26 -9.61 2.55
CA VAL A 48 1.70 -9.53 2.84
C VAL A 48 1.92 -9.15 4.29
N ALA A 49 1.16 -8.20 4.82
CA ALA A 49 1.23 -7.79 6.23
C ALA A 49 0.90 -8.97 7.16
N GLU A 50 -0.20 -9.69 6.91
CA GLU A 50 -0.58 -10.88 7.69
C GLU A 50 0.53 -11.94 7.67
N ILE A 51 1.12 -12.21 6.50
CA ILE A 51 2.20 -13.19 6.37
C ILE A 51 3.45 -12.76 7.15
N GLN A 52 3.85 -11.50 7.03
CA GLN A 52 5.02 -10.95 7.73
C GLN A 52 4.81 -10.90 9.25
N GLU A 53 3.57 -10.70 9.72
CA GLU A 53 3.22 -10.73 11.14
C GLU A 53 3.25 -12.14 11.72
N ILE A 54 2.71 -13.12 10.99
CA ILE A 54 2.69 -14.53 11.43
C ILE A 54 4.09 -15.14 11.43
N ALA A 55 4.94 -14.74 10.48
CA ALA A 55 6.23 -15.38 10.25
C ALA A 55 7.35 -14.33 9.99
N PRO A 56 7.70 -13.49 10.99
CA PRO A 56 8.59 -12.34 10.79
C PRO A 56 10.03 -12.73 10.44
N ASN A 57 10.50 -13.88 10.90
CA ASN A 57 11.88 -14.35 10.73
C ASN A 57 12.03 -15.54 9.78
N ILE A 58 10.97 -15.88 9.03
CA ILE A 58 10.99 -17.06 8.17
C ILE A 58 11.85 -16.82 6.92
N LYS A 59 12.67 -17.80 6.57
CA LYS A 59 13.44 -17.78 5.33
C LYS A 59 12.53 -18.20 4.18
N TRP A 60 12.30 -17.29 3.24
CA TRP A 60 11.59 -17.59 1.99
C TRP A 60 12.59 -17.94 0.89
N LYS A 61 12.36 -19.05 0.19
CA LYS A 61 13.15 -19.49 -0.96
C LYS A 61 12.25 -19.76 -2.17
N HIS A 62 12.83 -19.60 -3.35
CA HIS A 62 12.19 -19.98 -4.60
C HIS A 62 12.38 -21.46 -4.89
N ILE A 63 11.28 -22.14 -5.25
CA ILE A 63 11.31 -23.50 -5.81
C ILE A 63 10.74 -23.46 -7.23
N SER A 64 11.24 -24.28 -8.15
CA SER A 64 10.62 -24.35 -9.47
C SER A 64 9.22 -24.96 -9.37
N THR A 65 8.28 -24.48 -10.17
CA THR A 65 6.91 -25.03 -10.22
C THR A 65 6.89 -26.54 -10.45
N LYS A 66 7.78 -27.06 -11.30
CA LYS A 66 7.90 -28.52 -11.58
C LYS A 66 8.31 -29.35 -10.37
N THR A 67 8.96 -28.73 -9.39
CA THR A 67 9.43 -29.36 -8.16
C THR A 67 8.59 -28.94 -6.95
N ASN A 68 7.54 -28.15 -7.13
CA ASN A 68 6.67 -27.71 -6.04
C ASN A 68 5.54 -28.73 -5.82
N PRO A 69 5.55 -29.54 -4.74
CA PRO A 69 4.50 -30.52 -4.51
C PRO A 69 3.11 -29.87 -4.35
N ALA A 70 3.02 -28.64 -3.85
CA ALA A 70 1.75 -27.94 -3.69
C ALA A 70 1.10 -27.58 -5.05
N ASP A 71 1.89 -27.47 -6.13
CA ASP A 71 1.37 -27.19 -7.48
C ASP A 71 0.48 -28.35 -7.97
N LEU A 72 0.85 -29.60 -7.65
CA LEU A 72 0.09 -30.80 -8.04
C LEU A 72 -1.36 -30.75 -7.56
N LEU A 73 -1.58 -30.43 -6.28
CA LEU A 73 -2.93 -30.28 -5.75
C LEU A 73 -3.65 -29.07 -6.35
N SER A 74 -2.95 -27.95 -6.52
CA SER A 74 -3.58 -26.71 -7.01
C SER A 74 -4.05 -26.79 -8.47
N ARG A 75 -3.38 -27.60 -9.31
CA ARG A 75 -3.76 -27.83 -10.71
C ARG A 75 -4.85 -28.88 -10.88
N GLY A 76 -5.03 -29.72 -9.86
CA GLY A 76 -5.85 -30.93 -9.95
C GLY A 76 -5.01 -32.12 -10.39
N VAL A 77 -5.05 -33.15 -9.56
CA VAL A 77 -4.42 -34.46 -9.79
C VAL A 77 -5.41 -35.52 -9.31
N THR A 78 -5.48 -36.65 -10.01
CA THR A 78 -6.39 -37.72 -9.59
C THR A 78 -5.86 -38.40 -8.32
N PRO A 79 -6.74 -39.02 -7.49
CA PRO A 79 -6.29 -39.74 -6.30
C PRO A 79 -5.24 -40.82 -6.60
N ASN A 80 -5.37 -41.54 -7.72
CA ASN A 80 -4.42 -42.59 -8.10
C ASN A 80 -3.04 -42.00 -8.46
N GLU A 81 -3.00 -40.94 -9.27
CA GLU A 81 -1.75 -40.25 -9.59
C GLU A 81 -1.09 -39.63 -8.35
N LEU A 82 -1.90 -39.14 -7.41
CA LEU A 82 -1.39 -38.60 -6.15
C LEU A 82 -0.77 -39.70 -5.27
N LEU A 83 -1.39 -40.88 -5.20
CA LEU A 83 -0.86 -42.02 -4.47
C LEU A 83 0.50 -42.47 -5.04
N GLU A 84 0.67 -42.41 -6.35
CA GLU A 84 1.93 -42.76 -7.03
C GLU A 84 2.94 -41.60 -7.10
N SER A 85 2.58 -40.40 -6.63
CA SER A 85 3.42 -39.21 -6.75
C SER A 85 4.55 -39.19 -5.73
N ASN A 86 5.74 -39.61 -6.17
CA ASN A 86 6.96 -39.48 -5.38
C ASN A 86 7.22 -38.03 -4.92
N LEU A 87 6.95 -37.05 -5.78
CA LEU A 87 7.15 -35.64 -5.45
C LEU A 87 6.24 -35.18 -4.30
N TRP A 88 4.99 -35.65 -4.24
CA TRP A 88 4.06 -35.28 -3.17
C TRP A 88 4.48 -35.87 -1.82
N TRP A 89 4.82 -37.16 -1.82
CA TRP A 89 5.10 -37.90 -0.59
C TRP A 89 6.50 -37.66 -0.01
N HIS A 90 7.49 -37.48 -0.88
CA HIS A 90 8.90 -37.35 -0.47
C HIS A 90 9.48 -35.96 -0.71
N GLY A 91 8.75 -35.09 -1.43
CA GLY A 91 9.30 -33.83 -1.88
C GLY A 91 10.39 -33.99 -2.96
N PRO A 92 11.08 -32.89 -3.30
CA PRO A 92 12.25 -32.94 -4.16
C PRO A 92 13.40 -33.68 -3.49
N SER A 93 14.16 -34.47 -4.25
CA SER A 93 15.29 -35.25 -3.71
C SER A 93 16.32 -34.40 -2.97
N TRP A 94 16.62 -33.19 -3.49
CA TRP A 94 17.58 -32.26 -2.88
C TRP A 94 17.11 -31.69 -1.53
N LEU A 95 15.82 -31.78 -1.18
CA LEU A 95 15.31 -31.23 0.08
C LEU A 95 15.77 -32.06 1.29
N SER A 96 15.99 -33.35 1.07
CA SER A 96 16.52 -34.28 2.09
C SER A 96 18.04 -34.21 2.23
N GLU A 97 18.71 -33.55 1.29
CA GLU A 97 20.16 -33.34 1.31
C GLU A 97 20.52 -32.09 2.14
N ASP A 98 21.82 -31.90 2.38
CA ASP A 98 22.32 -30.74 3.11
C ASP A 98 21.90 -29.41 2.46
N SER A 99 21.65 -28.39 3.28
CA SER A 99 21.16 -27.08 2.81
C SER A 99 22.10 -26.35 1.84
N THR A 100 23.37 -26.78 1.74
CA THR A 100 24.35 -26.30 0.76
C THR A 100 24.06 -26.71 -0.68
N VAL A 101 23.36 -27.81 -0.91
CA VAL A 101 23.00 -28.29 -2.27
C VAL A 101 21.62 -27.81 -2.73
N TRP A 102 20.89 -27.11 -1.85
CA TRP A 102 19.57 -26.58 -2.19
C TRP A 102 19.67 -25.53 -3.30
N PRO A 103 18.64 -25.43 -4.17
CA PRO A 103 18.66 -24.49 -5.28
C PRO A 103 18.80 -23.04 -4.79
N ILE A 104 19.76 -22.33 -5.38
CA ILE A 104 19.96 -20.92 -5.13
C ILE A 104 18.85 -20.14 -5.83
N SER A 105 18.15 -19.31 -5.07
CA SER A 105 17.13 -18.43 -5.63
C SER A 105 17.81 -17.30 -6.37
N ASN A 106 17.74 -17.29 -7.71
CA ASN A 106 18.19 -16.14 -8.48
C ASN A 106 17.23 -14.97 -8.22
N GLU A 107 17.71 -13.94 -7.52
CA GLU A 107 16.97 -12.74 -7.19
C GLU A 107 16.89 -11.80 -8.39
N SER A 108 16.30 -12.24 -9.50
CA SER A 108 15.80 -11.27 -10.47
C SER A 108 14.64 -10.55 -9.80
N THR A 109 14.72 -9.23 -9.62
CA THR A 109 13.60 -8.40 -9.22
C THR A 109 12.74 -8.15 -10.45
N PRO A 110 11.67 -8.92 -10.72
CA PRO A 110 10.73 -8.52 -11.76
C PRO A 110 10.15 -7.15 -11.40
N SER A 111 9.69 -6.41 -12.40
CA SER A 111 8.78 -5.29 -12.16
C SER A 111 7.57 -5.83 -11.42
N LEU A 112 7.51 -5.64 -10.10
CA LEU A 112 6.42 -6.22 -9.31
C LEU A 112 5.13 -5.46 -9.66
N PRO A 113 4.06 -6.16 -10.07
CA PRO A 113 2.76 -5.54 -10.23
C PRO A 113 2.19 -5.12 -8.88
N GLU A 114 1.06 -4.41 -8.88
CA GLU A 114 0.33 -4.04 -7.66
C GLU A 114 1.03 -3.05 -6.73
N PHE A 115 2.04 -2.31 -7.18
CA PHE A 115 2.45 -1.10 -6.48
C PHE A 115 1.35 -0.04 -6.52
N LYS A 116 1.18 0.70 -5.42
CA LYS A 116 0.37 1.91 -5.40
C LYS A 116 1.00 2.95 -6.33
N VAL A 117 0.19 3.55 -7.19
CA VAL A 117 0.60 4.76 -7.91
C VAL A 117 0.71 5.88 -6.88
N VAL A 118 1.95 6.27 -6.55
CA VAL A 118 2.17 7.43 -5.68
C VAL A 118 1.91 8.67 -6.52
N THR A 119 0.68 9.18 -6.49
CA THR A 119 0.38 10.52 -7.01
C THR A 119 1.10 11.52 -6.11
N LYS A 120 2.30 11.91 -6.49
CA LYS A 120 3.02 13.01 -5.84
C LYS A 120 2.23 14.29 -6.11
N THR A 121 1.41 14.72 -5.16
CA THR A 121 0.81 16.06 -5.20
C THR A 121 1.94 17.07 -5.00
N HIS A 122 2.37 17.72 -6.08
CA HIS A 122 3.28 18.85 -6.00
C HIS A 122 2.59 19.98 -5.24
N ILE A 123 3.06 20.27 -4.03
CA ILE A 123 2.71 21.51 -3.33
C ILE A 123 3.57 22.60 -3.98
N SER A 124 2.99 23.31 -4.96
CA SER A 124 3.57 24.57 -5.41
C SER A 124 3.26 25.61 -4.33
N THR A 125 4.26 25.99 -3.53
CA THR A 125 4.18 27.19 -2.71
C THR A 125 4.21 28.40 -3.65
N CYS A 126 3.05 28.75 -4.22
CA CYS A 126 2.88 30.08 -4.77
C CYS A 126 3.00 31.06 -3.60
N SER A 127 4.03 31.91 -3.62
CA SER A 127 3.99 33.18 -2.91
C SER A 127 2.89 34.04 -3.56
N SER A 128 1.63 33.70 -3.31
CA SER A 128 0.51 34.33 -3.98
C SER A 128 0.32 35.73 -3.42
N SER A 129 0.87 36.74 -4.09
CA SER A 129 0.24 38.05 -4.07
C SER A 129 -1.10 37.87 -4.78
N PHE A 130 -2.19 38.04 -4.04
CA PHE A 130 -3.51 38.09 -4.65
C PHE A 130 -3.53 39.34 -5.53
N ASP A 131 -3.68 39.16 -6.83
CA ASP A 131 -3.61 40.27 -7.78
C ASP A 131 -4.91 41.07 -7.75
N PHE A 132 -4.94 42.05 -6.85
CA PHE A 132 -6.10 42.90 -6.60
C PHE A 132 -6.46 43.79 -7.79
N ASP A 133 -5.50 44.05 -8.70
CA ASP A 133 -5.70 44.94 -9.87
C ASP A 133 -6.54 44.29 -10.98
N LYS A 134 -6.80 42.98 -10.89
CA LYS A 134 -7.64 42.25 -11.86
C LYS A 134 -9.15 42.44 -11.67
N TYR A 135 -9.58 43.14 -10.62
CA TYR A 135 -10.99 43.25 -10.27
C TYR A 135 -11.44 44.72 -10.21
N SER A 136 -12.40 45.07 -11.06
CA SER A 136 -13.03 46.40 -11.09
C SER A 136 -14.27 46.53 -10.20
N ASP A 137 -14.71 45.42 -9.58
CA ASP A 137 -15.89 45.35 -8.72
C ASP A 137 -15.51 44.75 -7.37
N LEU A 138 -15.61 45.58 -6.32
CA LEU A 138 -15.29 45.21 -4.94
C LEU A 138 -16.21 44.10 -4.42
N SER A 139 -17.51 44.15 -4.72
CA SER A 139 -18.48 43.14 -4.27
C SER A 139 -18.20 41.78 -4.90
N LYS A 140 -17.80 41.77 -6.17
CA LYS A 140 -17.37 40.54 -6.86
C LYS A 140 -16.10 39.97 -6.23
N MET A 141 -15.12 40.82 -5.95
CA MET A 141 -13.86 40.42 -5.34
C MET A 141 -14.05 39.89 -3.91
N GLU A 142 -14.84 40.57 -3.07
CA GLU A 142 -15.19 40.12 -1.71
C GLU A 142 -15.80 38.71 -1.73
N ARG A 143 -16.70 38.44 -2.67
CA ARG A 143 -17.28 37.10 -2.85
C ARG A 143 -16.23 36.05 -3.23
N ILE A 144 -15.31 36.39 -4.13
CA ILE A 144 -14.21 35.47 -4.52
C ILE A 144 -13.34 35.16 -3.29
N VAL A 145 -12.91 36.18 -2.55
CA VAL A 145 -12.12 36.00 -1.32
C VAL A 145 -12.88 35.17 -0.30
N ALA A 146 -14.18 35.42 -0.11
CA ALA A 146 -15.02 34.64 0.80
C ALA A 146 -15.08 33.15 0.42
N TYR A 147 -15.23 32.84 -0.88
CA TYR A 147 -15.20 31.45 -1.36
C TYR A 147 -13.81 30.80 -1.19
N CYS A 148 -12.71 31.54 -1.42
CA CYS A 148 -11.36 31.04 -1.18
C CYS A 148 -11.13 30.72 0.30
N LEU A 149 -11.57 31.60 1.22
CA LEU A 149 -11.47 31.37 2.66
C LEU A 149 -12.35 30.20 3.12
N ARG A 150 -13.58 30.08 2.58
CA ARG A 150 -14.44 28.91 2.85
C ARG A 150 -13.79 27.63 2.39
N PHE A 151 -13.23 27.59 1.17
CA PHE A 151 -12.53 26.43 0.65
C PHE A 151 -11.39 26.02 1.58
N LYS A 152 -10.51 26.98 1.95
CA LYS A 152 -9.43 26.73 2.91
C LYS A 152 -9.93 26.13 4.22
N ASN A 153 -10.98 26.70 4.80
CA ASN A 153 -11.53 26.21 6.07
C ASN A 153 -12.18 24.82 5.93
N ASN A 154 -12.86 24.54 4.83
CA ASN A 154 -13.45 23.23 4.55
C ASN A 154 -12.36 22.17 4.30
N SER A 155 -11.24 22.53 3.66
CA SER A 155 -10.12 21.61 3.43
C SER A 155 -9.39 21.20 4.72
N LEU A 156 -9.57 21.95 5.82
CA LEU A 156 -8.98 21.65 7.12
C LEU A 156 -9.89 20.79 8.03
N LYS A 157 -11.09 20.44 7.56
CA LYS A 157 -12.12 19.75 8.35
C LYS A 157 -12.61 18.47 7.65
N PRO A 158 -13.18 17.50 8.40
CA PRO A 158 -13.91 16.38 7.82
C PRO A 158 -15.04 16.87 6.90
N ARG A 159 -15.30 16.12 5.82
CA ARG A 159 -16.24 16.52 4.75
C ARG A 159 -17.66 16.83 5.26
N GLU A 160 -18.08 16.12 6.30
CA GLU A 160 -19.42 16.23 6.92
C GLU A 160 -19.64 17.58 7.64
N GLU A 161 -18.56 18.24 8.07
CA GLU A 161 -18.60 19.55 8.75
C GLU A 161 -18.42 20.73 7.78
N GLY A 162 -18.30 20.45 6.48
CA GLY A 162 -18.06 21.45 5.45
C GLY A 162 -19.27 22.35 5.19
N LEU A 163 -19.04 23.66 5.10
CA LEU A 163 -20.09 24.60 4.71
C LEU A 163 -20.37 24.51 3.20
N THR A 164 -21.65 24.34 2.84
CA THR A 164 -22.13 24.32 1.46
C THR A 164 -23.25 25.35 1.24
N GLY A 165 -23.65 25.61 -0.02
CA GLY A 165 -24.70 26.57 -0.35
C GLY A 165 -24.20 28.02 -0.50
N PRO A 166 -25.11 29.03 -0.50
CA PRO A 166 -24.76 30.43 -0.71
C PRO A 166 -23.83 30.99 0.40
N LEU A 167 -23.10 32.06 0.09
CA LEU A 167 -22.27 32.77 1.07
C LEU A 167 -23.14 33.40 2.15
N ARG A 168 -22.77 33.18 3.42
CA ARG A 168 -23.39 33.86 4.57
C ARG A 168 -22.85 35.28 4.68
N ALA A 169 -23.66 36.20 5.21
CA ALA A 169 -23.24 37.58 5.42
C ALA A 169 -21.95 37.71 6.25
N ALA A 170 -21.76 36.81 7.24
CA ALA A 170 -20.54 36.76 8.06
C ALA A 170 -19.28 36.43 7.24
N GLU A 171 -19.39 35.60 6.20
CA GLU A 171 -18.25 35.21 5.36
C GLU A 171 -17.84 36.36 4.43
N ILE A 172 -18.83 37.09 3.90
CA ILE A 172 -18.58 38.29 3.09
C ILE A 172 -17.92 39.37 3.96
N LYS A 173 -18.44 39.61 5.16
CA LYS A 173 -17.84 40.55 6.12
C LYS A 173 -16.41 40.16 6.50
N GLY A 174 -16.16 38.88 6.73
CA GLY A 174 -14.82 38.35 7.01
C GLY A 174 -13.86 38.53 5.84
N ALA A 175 -14.34 38.33 4.61
CA ALA A 175 -13.56 38.54 3.39
C ALA A 175 -13.17 40.01 3.19
N PHE A 176 -14.07 40.95 3.49
CA PHE A 176 -13.76 42.38 3.48
C PHE A 176 -12.65 42.75 4.47
N PHE A 177 -12.72 42.25 5.72
CA PHE A 177 -11.64 42.47 6.70
C PHE A 177 -10.32 41.85 6.27
N TRP A 178 -10.36 40.64 5.72
CA TRP A 178 -9.18 39.99 5.19
C TRP A 178 -8.55 40.80 4.06
N PHE A 179 -9.38 41.31 3.15
CA PHE A 179 -8.93 42.16 2.04
C PHE A 179 -8.25 43.42 2.55
N ASN A 180 -8.87 44.19 3.45
CA ASN A 180 -8.28 45.42 3.97
C ASN A 180 -6.94 45.20 4.69
N LYS A 181 -6.75 44.03 5.30
CA LYS A 181 -5.50 43.67 5.98
C LYS A 181 -4.39 43.23 5.01
N ASN A 182 -4.75 42.66 3.86
CA ASN A 182 -3.80 42.03 2.95
C ASN A 182 -3.64 42.79 1.62
N CYS A 183 -4.45 43.82 1.36
CA CYS A 183 -4.31 44.69 0.21
C CYS A 183 -3.39 45.87 0.56
N PRO A 184 -2.15 45.92 0.04
CA PRO A 184 -1.20 46.98 0.35
C PRO A 184 -1.66 48.37 -0.14
N LYS A 185 -2.62 48.44 -1.06
CA LYS A 185 -3.17 49.71 -1.60
C LYS A 185 -4.36 50.26 -0.80
N CYS A 186 -4.92 49.49 0.13
CA CYS A 186 -6.14 49.83 0.87
C CYS A 186 -5.91 50.05 2.37
N VAL A 187 -4.64 50.09 2.81
CA VAL A 187 -4.30 50.49 4.18
C VAL A 187 -4.55 51.99 4.31
N ILE A 188 -5.75 52.35 4.77
CA ILE A 188 -6.05 53.70 5.24
C ILE A 188 -5.31 53.83 6.57
N HIS A 189 -4.30 54.69 6.62
CA HIS A 189 -3.69 55.13 7.88
C HIS A 189 -4.69 55.88 8.75
#